data_AF-A0A1Y2IK26-F1
#
_entry.id   AF-A0A1Y2IK26-F1
#
_cell.length_a   1.000
_cell.length_b   1.000
_cell.length_c   1.000
_cell.angle_alpha   90.00
_cell.angle_beta   90.00
_cell.angle_gamma   90.00
#
_symmetry.space_group_name_H-M   'P 1'
#
loop_
_entity.id
_entity.type
_entity.pdbx_description
1 polymer ?
#
loop_
_entity_poly.entity_id
_entity_poly.type
_entity_poly.pdbx_seq_one_letter_code
_entity_poly.pdbx_strand_id
1 'polypeptide(L)'
;MPPLPSALDAETTNLITSLERRQKDIADFQIPRLRQCTGPLSLQQQYAAELRDDLDAFARQVETLDVAVDDQRTERARRELRQVVEEFKSTLTRLRKDMRAAALSSKRAIDAQQLSRKEELLRSSAVREKQSLNEKVTEDALMKANNDVTEALQRTLGLMQGELERSVLSTQLLESSTAALKSTSTTHDVLSSLMSTSKHLITALEKADWLDRALVLAGLLFFILVVLFILKQRIVDRGIRIALWWTRFVPDFGADEALLAMEKGETAGLSVSPTPTVTAVASTLVSTALAGASMVIASLASSASSVPSGEVDDTAPSESSPPITATSSVALVSSGTTSSEVAPSPTASPQHDEL
;
A
#
# COMPACT_ATOMS: atom_id res chain seq x y z
N MET A 1 -14.22 0.01 37.56
CA MET A 1 -14.16 1.23 36.73
C MET A 1 -13.83 2.41 37.64
N PRO A 2 -12.85 3.26 37.30
CA PRO A 2 -12.71 4.58 37.91
C PRO A 2 -13.89 5.50 37.49
N PRO A 3 -14.19 6.57 38.25
CA PRO A 3 -15.24 7.52 37.87
C PRO A 3 -14.81 8.37 36.66
N LEU A 4 -15.74 8.59 35.72
CA LEU A 4 -15.52 9.46 34.56
C LEU A 4 -15.55 10.95 34.97
N PRO A 5 -14.71 11.83 34.40
CA PRO A 5 -14.78 13.26 34.65
C PRO A 5 -16.00 13.88 33.97
N SER A 6 -16.69 14.80 34.67
CA SER A 6 -17.85 15.56 34.17
C SER A 6 -17.46 16.69 33.18
N ALA A 7 -16.47 16.43 32.33
CA ALA A 7 -15.90 17.37 31.35
C ALA A 7 -15.72 16.73 29.95
N LEU A 8 -16.18 15.49 29.78
CA LEU A 8 -16.36 14.84 28.48
C LEU A 8 -17.70 15.27 27.88
N ASP A 9 -17.75 15.44 26.56
CA ASP A 9 -18.99 15.79 25.89
C ASP A 9 -19.99 14.62 25.90
N ALA A 10 -21.28 14.93 25.97
CA ALA A 10 -22.36 13.96 26.08
C ALA A 10 -22.35 12.94 24.92
N GLU A 11 -22.06 13.37 23.69
CA GLU A 11 -21.97 12.48 22.53
C GLU A 11 -20.86 11.43 22.72
N THR A 12 -19.68 11.86 23.20
CA THR A 12 -18.57 10.92 23.47
C THR A 12 -18.93 9.87 24.53
N THR A 13 -19.68 10.25 25.58
CA THR A 13 -20.12 9.28 26.60
C THR A 13 -21.17 8.29 26.09
N ASN A 14 -22.04 8.72 25.17
CA ASN A 14 -22.99 7.84 24.49
C ASN A 14 -22.28 6.88 23.52
N LEU A 15 -21.24 7.34 22.81
CA LEU A 15 -20.40 6.48 21.97
C LEU A 15 -19.68 5.40 22.79
N ILE A 16 -19.02 5.77 23.91
CA ILE A 16 -18.32 4.83 24.81
C ILE A 16 -19.28 3.76 25.35
N THR A 17 -20.46 4.15 25.84
CA THR A 17 -21.44 3.18 26.38
C THR A 17 -22.05 2.29 25.29
N SER A 18 -22.19 2.79 24.05
CA SER A 18 -22.59 1.96 22.90
C SER A 18 -21.50 0.94 22.51
N LEU A 19 -20.22 1.35 22.53
CA LEU A 19 -19.06 0.49 22.30
C LEU A 19 -18.97 -0.61 23.36
N GLU A 20 -19.05 -0.26 24.65
CA GLU A 20 -19.07 -1.24 25.74
C GLU A 20 -20.18 -2.29 25.59
N ARG A 21 -21.39 -1.87 25.17
CA ARG A 21 -22.52 -2.78 24.98
C ARG A 21 -22.29 -3.72 23.79
N ARG A 22 -21.80 -3.19 22.66
CA ARG A 22 -21.44 -3.96 21.47
C ARG A 22 -20.29 -4.94 21.73
N GLN A 23 -19.28 -4.52 22.49
CA GLN A 23 -18.17 -5.38 22.92
C GLN A 23 -18.66 -6.58 23.74
N LYS A 24 -19.57 -6.37 24.69
CA LYS A 24 -20.14 -7.43 25.54
C LYS A 24 -20.98 -8.42 24.72
N ASP A 25 -21.85 -7.92 23.84
CA ASP A 25 -22.65 -8.78 22.95
C ASP A 25 -21.77 -9.67 22.05
N ILE A 26 -20.76 -9.07 21.41
CA ILE A 26 -19.80 -9.79 20.56
C ILE A 26 -19.04 -10.87 21.36
N ALA A 27 -18.57 -10.54 22.57
CA ALA A 27 -17.76 -11.42 23.41
C ALA A 27 -18.57 -12.57 24.04
N ASP A 28 -19.74 -12.27 24.60
CA ASP A 28 -20.51 -13.19 25.45
C ASP A 28 -21.58 -13.97 24.66
N PHE A 29 -22.10 -13.41 23.55
CA PHE A 29 -23.13 -14.04 22.74
C PHE A 29 -22.63 -14.49 21.36
N GLN A 30 -22.09 -13.58 20.56
CA GLN A 30 -21.78 -13.87 19.14
C GLN A 30 -20.64 -14.87 18.97
N ILE A 31 -19.51 -14.68 19.66
CA ILE A 31 -18.35 -15.59 19.60
C ILE A 31 -18.70 -17.00 20.11
N PRO A 32 -19.37 -17.18 21.27
CA PRO A 32 -19.82 -18.50 21.73
C PRO A 32 -20.82 -19.17 20.79
N ARG A 33 -21.80 -18.43 20.23
CA ARG A 33 -22.75 -18.93 19.22
C ARG A 33 -22.01 -19.53 18.03
N LEU A 34 -21.00 -18.84 17.49
CA LEU A 34 -20.17 -19.32 16.39
C LEU A 34 -19.30 -20.54 16.72
N ARG A 35 -18.92 -20.73 17.98
CA ARG A 35 -18.18 -21.93 18.46
C ARG A 35 -19.11 -23.13 18.62
N GLN A 36 -20.34 -22.91 19.05
CA GLN A 36 -21.35 -23.97 19.26
C GLN A 36 -22.02 -24.42 17.96
N CYS A 37 -21.95 -23.61 16.89
CA CYS A 37 -22.50 -23.96 15.58
C CYS A 37 -21.72 -25.08 14.87
N THR A 38 -22.07 -26.34 15.15
CA THR A 38 -21.71 -27.51 14.31
C THR A 38 -22.76 -27.74 13.20
N GLY A 39 -23.42 -26.68 12.73
CA GLY A 39 -24.49 -26.74 11.73
C GLY A 39 -23.98 -26.90 10.30
N PRO A 40 -24.88 -26.78 9.29
CA PRO A 40 -24.46 -26.76 7.89
C PRO A 40 -23.54 -25.56 7.62
N LEU A 41 -22.55 -25.77 6.74
CA LEU A 41 -21.46 -24.82 6.47
C LEU A 41 -21.95 -23.45 5.98
N SER A 42 -23.09 -23.38 5.30
CA SER A 42 -23.74 -22.10 4.92
C SER A 42 -24.17 -21.26 6.11
N LEU A 43 -24.78 -21.87 7.13
CA LEU A 43 -25.20 -21.21 8.37
C LEU A 43 -23.99 -20.80 9.23
N GLN A 44 -22.93 -21.61 9.23
CA GLN A 44 -21.65 -21.22 9.83
C GLN A 44 -21.04 -19.99 9.11
N GLN A 45 -21.07 -19.97 7.77
CA GLN A 45 -20.59 -18.85 6.96
C GLN A 45 -21.42 -17.57 7.18
N GLN A 46 -22.74 -17.69 7.31
CA GLN A 46 -23.64 -16.56 7.59
C GLN A 46 -23.30 -15.89 8.93
N TYR A 47 -23.28 -16.63 10.04
CA TYR A 47 -22.88 -16.06 11.33
C TYR A 47 -21.44 -15.55 11.33
N ALA A 48 -20.54 -16.22 10.58
CA ALA A 48 -19.17 -15.76 10.42
C ALA A 48 -19.03 -14.48 9.58
N ALA A 49 -20.02 -14.12 8.75
CA ALA A 49 -20.12 -12.85 8.04
C ALA A 49 -20.72 -11.76 8.94
N GLU A 50 -21.86 -12.04 9.58
CA GLU A 50 -22.54 -11.18 10.56
C GLU A 50 -21.56 -10.67 11.64
N LEU A 51 -20.74 -11.55 12.23
CA LEU A 51 -19.71 -11.17 13.19
C LEU A 51 -18.53 -10.38 12.57
N ARG A 52 -18.26 -10.44 11.25
CA ARG A 52 -17.28 -9.51 10.64
C ARG A 52 -17.87 -8.12 10.54
N ASP A 53 -19.10 -8.04 10.06
CA ASP A 53 -19.80 -6.77 9.85
C ASP A 53 -19.98 -6.04 11.18
N ASP A 54 -20.32 -6.75 12.26
CA ASP A 54 -20.41 -6.19 13.62
C ASP A 54 -19.05 -5.80 14.23
N LEU A 55 -17.97 -6.52 13.91
CA LEU A 55 -16.59 -6.17 14.32
C LEU A 55 -16.03 -4.97 13.55
N ASP A 56 -16.39 -4.82 12.28
CA ASP A 56 -15.96 -3.70 11.44
C ASP A 56 -16.85 -2.47 11.66
N ALA A 57 -18.11 -2.64 12.07
CA ALA A 57 -18.92 -1.58 12.66
C ALA A 57 -18.34 -1.09 14.00
N PHE A 58 -17.95 -2.01 14.91
CA PHE A 58 -17.22 -1.67 16.13
C PHE A 58 -15.92 -0.92 15.82
N ALA A 59 -15.15 -1.35 14.80
CA ALA A 59 -13.94 -0.67 14.38
C ALA A 59 -14.18 0.79 13.95
N ARG A 60 -15.20 1.04 13.13
CA ARG A 60 -15.58 2.40 12.70
C ARG A 60 -16.02 3.27 13.88
N GLN A 61 -16.71 2.70 14.87
CA GLN A 61 -17.09 3.43 16.09
C GLN A 61 -15.88 3.78 16.96
N VAL A 62 -14.87 2.90 17.06
CA VAL A 62 -13.60 3.19 17.75
C VAL A 62 -12.79 4.27 17.01
N GLU A 63 -12.75 4.22 15.67
CA GLU A 63 -12.11 5.25 14.83
C GLU A 63 -12.81 6.62 14.96
N THR A 64 -14.14 6.63 14.98
CA THR A 64 -14.94 7.85 15.25
C THR A 64 -14.62 8.45 16.62
N LEU A 65 -14.45 7.60 17.65
CA LEU A 65 -14.06 8.04 18.98
C LEU A 65 -12.61 8.54 19.05
N ASP A 66 -11.70 7.98 18.25
CA ASP A 66 -10.30 8.43 18.12
C ASP A 66 -10.18 9.81 17.44
N VAL A 67 -11.08 10.13 16.50
CA VAL A 67 -11.22 11.48 15.95
C VAL A 67 -11.82 12.44 16.99
N ALA A 68 -12.87 12.03 17.72
CA ALA A 68 -13.50 12.84 18.76
C ALA A 68 -12.57 13.11 19.97
N VAL A 69 -11.58 12.25 20.21
CA VAL A 69 -10.47 12.49 21.16
C VAL A 69 -9.66 13.74 20.78
N ASP A 70 -9.39 13.95 19.49
CA ASP A 70 -8.41 14.94 19.05
C ASP A 70 -8.97 16.37 18.92
N ASP A 71 -10.30 16.53 18.86
CA ASP A 71 -10.98 17.82 19.00
C ASP A 71 -11.10 18.28 20.48
N GLN A 72 -10.80 17.41 21.46
CA GLN A 72 -10.93 17.77 22.88
C GLN A 72 -9.91 18.85 23.31
N ARG A 73 -10.47 20.01 23.67
CA ARG A 73 -9.74 21.19 24.18
C ARG A 73 -9.06 20.99 25.54
N THR A 74 -9.41 19.93 26.27
CA THR A 74 -8.93 19.67 27.64
C THR A 74 -7.87 18.57 27.66
N GLU A 75 -6.60 18.96 27.85
CA GLU A 75 -5.42 18.07 27.98
C GLU A 75 -5.64 16.82 28.86
N ARG A 76 -6.35 16.95 30.00
CA ARG A 76 -6.61 15.83 30.92
C ARG A 76 -7.62 14.84 30.33
N ALA A 77 -8.79 15.32 29.92
CA ALA A 77 -9.84 14.50 29.30
C ALA A 77 -9.34 13.80 28.03
N ARG A 78 -8.53 14.48 27.21
CA ARG A 78 -7.89 13.91 26.02
C ARG A 78 -6.93 12.76 26.34
N ARG A 79 -6.19 12.82 27.46
CA ARG A 79 -5.32 11.72 27.93
C ARG A 79 -6.13 10.53 28.44
N GLU A 80 -7.16 10.79 29.23
CA GLU A 80 -8.04 9.76 29.79
C GLU A 80 -8.84 9.04 28.68
N LEU A 81 -9.41 9.79 27.73
CA LEU A 81 -10.15 9.19 26.61
C LEU A 81 -9.22 8.43 25.64
N ARG A 82 -7.97 8.87 25.44
CA ARG A 82 -6.96 8.07 24.71
C ARG A 82 -6.69 6.72 25.36
N GLN A 83 -6.65 6.65 26.68
CA GLN A 83 -6.47 5.38 27.39
C GLN A 83 -7.66 4.44 27.16
N VAL A 84 -8.89 4.97 27.18
CA VAL A 84 -10.11 4.22 26.85
C VAL A 84 -10.15 3.77 25.39
N VAL A 85 -9.75 4.62 24.44
CA VAL A 85 -9.67 4.24 23.02
C VAL A 85 -8.58 3.19 22.77
N GLU A 86 -7.44 3.25 23.46
CA GLU A 86 -6.41 2.19 23.36
C GLU A 86 -6.88 0.87 24.00
N GLU A 87 -7.67 0.92 25.07
CA GLU A 87 -8.34 -0.28 25.60
C GLU A 87 -9.32 -0.87 24.57
N PHE A 88 -10.15 -0.04 23.92
CA PHE A 88 -11.01 -0.49 22.82
C PHE A 88 -10.23 -1.02 21.60
N LYS A 89 -9.13 -0.39 21.20
CA LYS A 89 -8.22 -0.89 20.13
C LYS A 89 -7.63 -2.26 20.53
N SER A 90 -7.14 -2.41 21.75
CA SER A 90 -6.55 -3.66 22.24
C SER A 90 -7.58 -4.80 22.27
N THR A 91 -8.79 -4.54 22.78
CA THR A 91 -9.89 -5.52 22.86
C THR A 91 -10.42 -5.87 21.47
N LEU A 92 -10.45 -4.93 20.52
CA LEU A 92 -10.73 -5.20 19.10
C LEU A 92 -9.75 -6.23 18.52
N THR A 93 -8.43 -6.08 18.77
CA THR A 93 -7.45 -7.08 18.29
C THR A 93 -7.64 -8.46 18.94
N ARG A 94 -8.11 -8.50 20.20
CA ARG A 94 -8.45 -9.74 20.90
C ARG A 94 -9.69 -10.39 20.29
N LEU A 95 -10.80 -9.66 20.17
CA LEU A 95 -12.05 -10.13 19.55
C LEU A 95 -11.82 -10.63 18.11
N ARG A 96 -10.98 -9.95 17.31
CA ARG A 96 -10.58 -10.44 15.96
C ARG A 96 -9.75 -11.73 16.00
N LYS A 97 -8.96 -12.00 17.05
CA LYS A 97 -8.26 -13.29 17.25
C LYS A 97 -9.24 -14.37 17.70
N ASP A 98 -10.10 -14.06 18.67
CA ASP A 98 -11.07 -14.97 19.26
C ASP A 98 -12.14 -15.40 18.23
N MET A 99 -12.58 -14.50 17.34
CA MET A 99 -13.43 -14.80 16.18
C MET A 99 -12.75 -15.77 15.19
N ARG A 100 -11.47 -15.53 14.86
CA ARG A 100 -10.71 -16.43 13.95
C ARG A 100 -10.52 -17.81 14.58
N ALA A 101 -10.21 -17.87 15.87
CA ALA A 101 -10.11 -19.13 16.61
C ALA A 101 -11.46 -19.86 16.67
N ALA A 102 -12.56 -19.12 16.90
CA ALA A 102 -13.92 -19.64 16.92
C ALA A 102 -14.30 -20.26 15.56
N ALA A 103 -14.21 -19.51 14.47
CA ALA A 103 -14.56 -19.97 13.13
C ALA A 103 -13.70 -21.17 12.67
N LEU A 104 -12.42 -21.21 13.03
CA LEU A 104 -11.57 -22.38 12.77
C LEU A 104 -11.93 -23.59 13.64
N SER A 105 -12.43 -23.37 14.87
CA SER A 105 -12.89 -24.47 15.73
C SER A 105 -14.20 -25.09 15.23
N SER A 106 -15.19 -24.28 14.87
CA SER A 106 -16.45 -24.80 14.30
C SER A 106 -16.25 -25.40 12.91
N LYS A 107 -15.38 -24.84 12.06
CA LYS A 107 -15.07 -25.47 10.75
C LYS A 107 -14.48 -26.87 10.95
N ARG A 108 -13.50 -27.05 11.84
CA ARG A 108 -12.91 -28.37 12.13
C ARG A 108 -13.94 -29.36 12.68
N ALA A 109 -14.88 -28.91 13.51
CA ALA A 109 -15.97 -29.75 14.00
C ALA A 109 -16.92 -30.19 12.87
N ILE A 110 -17.28 -29.28 11.96
CA ILE A 110 -18.12 -29.57 10.80
C ILE A 110 -17.38 -30.50 9.81
N ASP A 111 -16.09 -30.26 9.54
CA ASP A 111 -15.26 -31.11 8.69
C ASP A 111 -15.22 -32.56 9.25
N ALA A 112 -15.00 -32.71 10.56
CA ALA A 112 -15.00 -34.02 11.23
C ALA A 112 -16.37 -34.73 11.16
N GLN A 113 -17.48 -34.00 11.37
CA GLN A 113 -18.83 -34.55 11.22
C GLN A 113 -19.19 -34.91 9.77
N GLN A 114 -18.58 -34.26 8.77
CA GLN A 114 -18.73 -34.65 7.36
C GLN A 114 -17.90 -35.89 7.00
N LEU A 115 -16.72 -36.07 7.61
CA LEU A 115 -15.89 -37.26 7.40
C LEU A 115 -16.54 -38.50 8.00
N SER A 116 -16.99 -38.47 9.26
CA SER A 116 -17.66 -39.62 9.89
C SER A 116 -18.91 -40.06 9.14
N ARG A 117 -19.75 -39.12 8.70
CA ARG A 117 -20.94 -39.41 7.85
C ARG A 117 -20.57 -40.05 6.51
N LYS A 118 -19.43 -39.67 5.90
CA LYS A 118 -18.95 -40.31 4.66
C LYS A 118 -18.46 -41.73 4.92
N GLU A 119 -17.77 -41.97 6.02
CA GLU A 119 -17.31 -43.30 6.42
C GLU A 119 -18.48 -44.25 6.73
N GLU A 120 -19.51 -43.77 7.43
CA GLU A 120 -20.77 -44.51 7.65
C GLU A 120 -21.47 -44.88 6.34
N LEU A 121 -21.62 -43.93 5.41
CA LEU A 121 -22.25 -44.16 4.11
C LEU A 121 -21.45 -45.16 3.25
N LEU A 122 -20.13 -45.01 3.15
CA LEU A 122 -19.26 -45.94 2.41
C LEU A 122 -19.25 -47.35 3.02
N ARG A 123 -19.32 -47.45 4.35
CA ARG A 123 -19.48 -48.74 5.04
C ARG A 123 -20.84 -49.39 4.74
N SER A 124 -21.90 -48.60 4.58
CA SER A 124 -23.23 -49.10 4.24
C SER A 124 -23.34 -49.61 2.79
N SER A 125 -22.73 -48.92 1.82
CA SER A 125 -22.79 -49.31 0.40
C SER A 125 -22.00 -50.60 0.12
N ALA A 126 -20.81 -50.73 0.69
CA ALA A 126 -19.94 -51.90 0.53
C ALA A 126 -20.51 -53.21 1.11
N VAL A 127 -21.54 -53.13 1.99
CA VAL A 127 -22.33 -54.29 2.44
C VAL A 127 -23.42 -54.63 1.44
N ARG A 128 -24.13 -53.62 0.90
CA ARG A 128 -25.26 -53.83 -0.01
C ARG A 128 -24.84 -54.41 -1.37
N GLU A 129 -23.72 -53.95 -1.92
CA GLU A 129 -23.21 -54.38 -3.23
C GLU A 129 -22.86 -55.88 -3.27
N LYS A 130 -22.35 -56.43 -2.16
CA LYS A 130 -21.99 -57.84 -2.04
C LYS A 130 -23.18 -58.80 -2.05
N GLN A 131 -24.39 -58.30 -1.77
CA GLN A 131 -25.60 -59.13 -1.74
C GLN A 131 -26.19 -59.36 -3.15
N SER A 132 -26.01 -58.42 -4.08
CA SER A 132 -26.64 -58.44 -5.41
C SER A 132 -25.93 -59.29 -6.48
N LEU A 133 -24.70 -59.75 -6.24
CA LEU A 133 -23.87 -60.38 -7.28
C LEU A 133 -23.95 -61.91 -7.37
N ASN A 134 -24.63 -62.58 -6.43
CA ASN A 134 -24.51 -64.04 -6.24
C ASN A 134 -25.59 -64.89 -6.94
N GLU A 135 -26.64 -64.28 -7.51
CA GLU A 135 -27.92 -64.98 -7.74
C GLU A 135 -28.23 -65.34 -9.22
N LYS A 136 -27.45 -64.86 -10.21
CA LYS A 136 -27.95 -64.74 -11.60
C LYS A 136 -26.97 -65.13 -12.74
N VAL A 137 -26.23 -66.23 -12.60
CA VAL A 137 -25.07 -66.52 -13.48
C VAL A 137 -25.30 -67.57 -14.59
N THR A 138 -25.99 -68.69 -14.33
CA THR A 138 -25.67 -69.95 -15.04
C THR A 138 -26.47 -70.34 -16.29
N GLU A 139 -27.73 -69.90 -16.47
CA GLU A 139 -28.58 -70.44 -17.56
C GLU A 139 -29.02 -69.42 -18.63
N ASP A 140 -29.08 -68.12 -18.30
CA ASP A 140 -29.28 -67.05 -19.31
C ASP A 140 -28.21 -67.08 -20.42
N ALA A 141 -27.00 -67.58 -20.11
CA ALA A 141 -25.72 -67.30 -20.77
C ALA A 141 -25.69 -67.37 -22.31
N LEU A 142 -26.35 -68.36 -22.94
CA LEU A 142 -26.22 -68.59 -24.39
C LEU A 142 -27.21 -67.74 -25.21
N MET A 143 -28.41 -67.49 -24.68
CA MET A 143 -29.33 -66.50 -25.27
C MET A 143 -28.89 -65.07 -24.90
N LYS A 144 -28.25 -64.90 -23.73
CA LYS A 144 -27.48 -63.71 -23.39
C LYS A 144 -26.43 -63.40 -24.44
N ALA A 145 -25.58 -64.33 -24.87
CA ALA A 145 -24.41 -64.01 -25.70
C ALA A 145 -24.70 -63.09 -26.92
N ASN A 146 -25.81 -63.27 -27.64
CA ASN A 146 -26.18 -62.36 -28.74
C ASN A 146 -26.85 -61.05 -28.26
N ASN A 147 -27.62 -61.10 -27.17
CA ASN A 147 -28.19 -59.92 -26.55
C ASN A 147 -27.09 -59.05 -25.92
N ASP A 148 -26.20 -59.63 -25.11
CA ASP A 148 -24.99 -59.03 -24.53
C ASP A 148 -24.07 -58.41 -25.59
N VAL A 149 -23.96 -58.95 -26.81
CA VAL A 149 -23.22 -58.29 -27.91
C VAL A 149 -23.96 -57.05 -28.41
N THR A 150 -25.29 -57.12 -28.56
CA THR A 150 -26.13 -55.99 -29.00
C THR A 150 -26.21 -54.89 -27.92
N GLU A 151 -26.39 -55.29 -26.67
CA GLU A 151 -26.36 -54.45 -25.48
C GLU A 151 -24.96 -53.88 -25.25
N ALA A 152 -23.88 -54.64 -25.46
CA ALA A 152 -22.52 -54.09 -25.44
C ALA A 152 -22.30 -53.05 -26.53
N LEU A 153 -22.88 -53.22 -27.73
CA LEU A 153 -22.78 -52.22 -28.79
C LEU A 153 -23.59 -50.96 -28.42
N GLN A 154 -24.84 -51.09 -27.95
CA GLN A 154 -25.61 -49.95 -27.40
C GLN A 154 -24.89 -49.26 -26.23
N ARG A 155 -24.30 -50.03 -25.32
CA ARG A 155 -23.52 -49.56 -24.17
C ARG A 155 -22.24 -48.87 -24.60
N THR A 156 -21.60 -49.33 -25.67
CA THR A 156 -20.43 -48.67 -26.28
C THR A 156 -20.82 -47.38 -26.97
N LEU A 157 -21.98 -47.33 -27.63
CA LEU A 157 -22.53 -46.12 -28.24
C LEU A 157 -22.91 -45.08 -27.18
N GLY A 158 -23.55 -45.52 -26.09
CA GLY A 158 -23.84 -44.69 -24.91
C GLY A 158 -22.58 -44.28 -24.13
N LEU A 159 -21.54 -45.12 -24.08
CA LEU A 159 -20.23 -44.73 -23.53
C LEU A 159 -19.53 -43.70 -24.40
N MET A 160 -19.51 -43.86 -25.73
CA MET A 160 -18.99 -42.84 -26.65
C MET A 160 -19.74 -41.52 -26.51
N GLN A 161 -21.08 -41.56 -26.41
CA GLN A 161 -21.88 -40.35 -26.21
C GLN A 161 -21.58 -39.70 -24.85
N GLY A 162 -21.48 -40.49 -23.78
CA GLY A 162 -21.07 -40.00 -22.45
C GLY A 162 -19.62 -39.50 -22.39
N GLU A 163 -18.70 -40.08 -23.15
CA GLU A 163 -17.32 -39.60 -23.28
C GLU A 163 -17.25 -38.31 -24.10
N LEU A 164 -18.08 -38.14 -25.13
CA LEU A 164 -18.20 -36.88 -25.87
C LEU A 164 -18.79 -35.77 -24.99
N GLU A 165 -19.88 -36.04 -24.25
CA GLU A 165 -20.44 -35.11 -23.26
C GLU A 165 -19.40 -34.73 -22.19
N ARG A 166 -18.65 -35.71 -21.68
CA ARG A 166 -17.58 -35.51 -20.69
C ARG A 166 -16.37 -34.78 -21.27
N SER A 167 -16.10 -34.92 -22.56
CA SER A 167 -15.08 -34.18 -23.29
C SER A 167 -15.49 -32.72 -23.48
N VAL A 168 -16.75 -32.45 -23.84
CA VAL A 168 -17.31 -31.07 -23.91
C VAL A 168 -17.31 -30.39 -22.55
N LEU A 169 -17.64 -31.13 -21.47
CA LEU A 169 -17.55 -30.62 -20.10
C LEU A 169 -16.08 -30.34 -19.72
N SER A 170 -15.15 -31.22 -20.11
CA SER A 170 -13.70 -31.03 -19.90
C SER A 170 -13.16 -29.81 -20.64
N THR A 171 -13.55 -29.57 -21.90
CA THR A 171 -13.13 -28.38 -22.64
C THR A 171 -13.73 -27.09 -22.07
N GLN A 172 -14.99 -27.10 -21.60
CA GLN A 172 -15.55 -25.97 -20.83
C GLN A 172 -14.81 -25.71 -19.51
N LEU A 173 -14.37 -26.76 -18.80
CA LEU A 173 -13.55 -26.61 -17.59
C LEU A 173 -12.14 -26.07 -17.90
N LEU A 174 -11.52 -26.48 -19.01
CA LEU A 174 -10.24 -25.94 -19.48
C LEU A 174 -10.37 -24.49 -19.95
N GLU A 175 -11.45 -24.14 -20.65
CA GLU A 175 -11.71 -22.76 -21.10
C GLU A 175 -12.00 -21.83 -19.91
N SER A 176 -12.86 -22.24 -18.97
CA SER A 176 -13.12 -21.46 -17.75
C SER A 176 -11.89 -21.34 -16.85
N SER A 177 -11.05 -22.38 -16.75
CA SER A 177 -9.74 -22.28 -16.09
C SER A 177 -8.79 -21.32 -16.81
N THR A 178 -8.80 -21.31 -18.15
CA THR A 178 -8.02 -20.38 -18.97
C THR A 178 -8.51 -18.94 -18.81
N ALA A 179 -9.83 -18.72 -18.71
CA ALA A 179 -10.42 -17.42 -18.43
C ALA A 179 -10.07 -16.92 -17.02
N ALA A 180 -10.11 -17.82 -16.02
CA ALA A 180 -9.69 -17.51 -14.65
C ALA A 180 -8.19 -17.17 -14.58
N LEU A 181 -7.32 -17.89 -15.30
CA LEU A 181 -5.89 -17.57 -15.41
C LEU A 181 -5.64 -16.23 -16.11
N LYS A 182 -6.37 -15.92 -17.20
CA LYS A 182 -6.31 -14.60 -17.86
C LYS A 182 -6.72 -13.47 -16.92
N SER A 183 -7.82 -13.63 -16.19
CA SER A 183 -8.27 -12.67 -15.17
C SER A 183 -7.24 -12.52 -14.03
N THR A 184 -6.64 -13.63 -13.59
CA THR A 184 -5.56 -13.60 -12.58
C THR A 184 -4.35 -12.81 -13.10
N SER A 185 -3.94 -13.01 -14.37
CA SER A 185 -2.87 -12.23 -14.99
C SER A 185 -3.20 -10.74 -15.00
N THR A 186 -4.36 -10.33 -15.50
CA THR A 186 -4.69 -8.90 -15.60
C THR A 186 -4.77 -8.22 -14.22
N THR A 187 -5.22 -8.92 -13.17
CA THR A 187 -5.14 -8.37 -11.80
C THR A 187 -3.70 -8.26 -11.29
N HIS A 188 -2.82 -9.20 -11.62
CA HIS A 188 -1.39 -9.14 -11.30
C HIS A 188 -0.67 -8.01 -12.05
N ASP A 189 -1.03 -7.77 -13.31
CA ASP A 189 -0.49 -6.68 -14.14
C ASP A 189 -0.93 -5.30 -13.60
N VAL A 190 -2.20 -5.17 -13.20
CA VAL A 190 -2.72 -3.96 -12.51
C VAL A 190 -2.01 -3.73 -11.18
N LEU A 191 -1.83 -4.76 -10.35
CA LEU A 191 -1.08 -4.66 -9.08
C LEU A 191 0.39 -4.27 -9.32
N SER A 192 1.02 -4.81 -10.35
CA SER A 192 2.40 -4.48 -10.74
C SER A 192 2.52 -3.03 -11.21
N SER A 193 1.55 -2.56 -11.99
CA SER A 193 1.44 -1.16 -12.42
C SER A 193 1.28 -0.22 -11.21
N LEU A 194 0.34 -0.51 -10.31
CA LEU A 194 0.14 0.26 -9.07
C LEU A 194 1.39 0.25 -8.17
N MET A 195 2.13 -0.85 -8.08
CA MET A 195 3.40 -0.90 -7.33
C MET A 195 4.50 -0.06 -8.01
N SER A 196 4.53 -0.02 -9.34
CA SER A 196 5.43 0.84 -10.11
C SER A 196 5.12 2.32 -9.89
N THR A 197 3.83 2.70 -9.99
CA THR A 197 3.34 4.06 -9.69
C THR A 197 3.64 4.45 -8.24
N SER A 198 3.43 3.55 -7.28
CA SER A 198 3.80 3.73 -5.86
C SER A 198 5.28 4.02 -5.68
N LYS A 199 6.17 3.20 -6.28
CA LYS A 199 7.63 3.45 -6.27
C LYS A 199 7.97 4.81 -6.88
N HIS A 200 7.36 5.18 -8.00
CA HIS A 200 7.63 6.47 -8.65
C HIS A 200 7.16 7.66 -7.79
N LEU A 201 6.01 7.56 -7.12
CA LEU A 201 5.51 8.55 -6.17
C LEU A 201 6.44 8.70 -4.96
N ILE A 202 6.91 7.57 -4.39
CA ILE A 202 7.86 7.56 -3.27
C ILE A 202 9.18 8.23 -3.68
N THR A 203 9.77 7.85 -4.83
CA THR A 203 11.00 8.47 -5.35
C THR A 203 10.80 9.95 -5.72
N ALA A 204 9.59 10.37 -6.14
CA ALA A 204 9.30 11.78 -6.40
C ALA A 204 9.22 12.59 -5.09
N LEU A 205 8.60 12.03 -4.04
CA LEU A 205 8.51 12.64 -2.71
C LEU A 205 9.87 12.70 -2.01
N GLU A 206 10.67 11.64 -2.09
CA GLU A 206 12.07 11.62 -1.62
C GLU A 206 12.92 12.68 -2.32
N LYS A 207 12.80 12.81 -3.65
CA LYS A 207 13.47 13.87 -4.41
C LYS A 207 12.99 15.27 -4.01
N ALA A 208 11.70 15.44 -3.70
CA ALA A 208 11.17 16.73 -3.25
C ALA A 208 11.71 17.13 -1.86
N ASP A 209 11.71 16.22 -0.88
CA ASP A 209 12.31 16.43 0.45
C ASP A 209 13.83 16.68 0.35
N TRP A 210 14.53 15.98 -0.53
CA TRP A 210 15.95 16.25 -0.79
C TRP A 210 16.20 17.64 -1.41
N LEU A 211 15.35 18.07 -2.35
CA LEU A 211 15.47 19.40 -2.98
C LEU A 211 15.12 20.52 -1.99
N ASP A 212 14.09 20.36 -1.16
CA ASP A 212 13.74 21.31 -0.11
C ASP A 212 14.89 21.50 0.90
N ARG A 213 15.45 20.39 1.41
CA ARG A 213 16.65 20.42 2.26
C ARG A 213 17.85 21.07 1.57
N ALA A 214 18.03 20.83 0.27
CA ALA A 214 19.09 21.47 -0.51
C ALA A 214 18.87 22.99 -0.67
N LEU A 215 17.63 23.45 -0.84
CA LEU A 215 17.27 24.88 -0.88
C LEU A 215 17.47 25.56 0.49
N VAL A 216 17.06 24.92 1.58
CA VAL A 216 17.30 25.40 2.95
C VAL A 216 18.80 25.49 3.23
N LEU A 217 19.58 24.48 2.85
CA LEU A 217 21.04 24.48 3.00
C LEU A 217 21.70 25.57 2.13
N ALA A 218 21.25 25.78 0.90
CA ALA A 218 21.76 26.82 0.01
C ALA A 218 21.46 28.23 0.56
N GLY A 219 20.25 28.45 1.10
CA GLY A 219 19.87 29.70 1.76
C GLY A 219 20.71 29.98 3.01
N LEU A 220 20.96 28.96 3.84
CA LEU A 220 21.83 29.04 5.02
C LEU A 220 23.29 29.34 4.62
N LEU A 221 23.81 28.69 3.57
CA LEU A 221 25.16 28.92 3.07
C LEU A 221 25.29 30.35 2.53
N PHE A 222 24.32 30.83 1.74
CA PHE A 222 24.27 32.22 1.27
C PHE A 222 24.21 33.21 2.44
N PHE A 223 23.39 32.96 3.47
CA PHE A 223 23.35 33.78 4.67
C PHE A 223 24.71 33.83 5.40
N ILE A 224 25.38 32.69 5.57
CA ILE A 224 26.74 32.64 6.15
C ILE A 224 27.73 33.42 5.29
N LEU A 225 27.64 33.33 3.95
CA LEU A 225 28.50 34.08 3.02
C LEU A 225 28.27 35.59 3.14
N VAL A 226 27.01 36.04 3.24
CA VAL A 226 26.65 37.45 3.49
C VAL A 226 27.14 37.93 4.87
N VAL A 227 26.98 37.12 5.92
CA VAL A 227 27.50 37.44 7.27
C VAL A 227 29.03 37.53 7.25
N LEU A 228 29.73 36.59 6.60
CA LEU A 228 31.19 36.64 6.44
C LEU A 228 31.64 37.84 5.59
N PHE A 229 30.88 38.23 4.57
CA PHE A 229 31.16 39.42 3.78
C PHE A 229 30.99 40.70 4.61
N ILE A 230 29.91 40.82 5.38
CA ILE A 230 29.68 41.94 6.31
C ILE A 230 30.75 41.96 7.41
N LEU A 231 31.15 40.80 7.95
CA LEU A 231 32.24 40.69 8.91
C LEU A 231 33.58 41.09 8.28
N LYS A 232 33.88 40.68 7.04
CA LYS A 232 35.07 41.16 6.32
C LYS A 232 35.03 42.68 6.20
N GLN A 233 33.99 43.24 5.59
CA GLN A 233 33.85 44.69 5.38
C GLN A 233 33.88 45.49 6.71
N ARG A 234 33.28 44.96 7.79
CA ARG A 234 33.16 45.68 9.07
C ARG A 234 34.35 45.46 10.00
N ILE A 235 34.80 44.22 10.21
CA ILE A 235 35.91 43.90 11.11
C ILE A 235 37.25 44.13 10.40
N VAL A 236 37.39 43.83 9.11
CA VAL A 236 38.66 44.10 8.41
C VAL A 236 38.80 45.58 8.09
N ASP A 237 37.86 46.23 7.40
CA ASP A 237 38.07 47.66 7.01
C ASP A 237 38.02 48.64 8.19
N ARG A 238 37.43 48.27 9.35
CA ARG A 238 37.47 49.09 10.58
C ARG A 238 38.53 48.60 11.56
N GLY A 239 38.77 47.30 11.68
CA GLY A 239 39.85 46.73 12.49
C GLY A 239 41.22 47.07 11.94
N ILE A 240 41.45 47.05 10.62
CA ILE A 240 42.69 47.56 10.00
C ILE A 240 42.85 49.05 10.31
N ARG A 241 41.78 49.87 10.32
CA ARG A 241 41.89 51.28 10.70
C ARG A 241 42.19 51.48 12.19
N ILE A 242 41.62 50.67 13.09
CA ILE A 242 41.96 50.70 14.52
C ILE A 242 43.40 50.22 14.74
N ALA A 243 43.82 49.15 14.05
CA ALA A 243 45.17 48.61 14.11
C ALA A 243 46.20 49.60 13.58
N LEU A 244 46.01 50.18 12.38
CA LEU A 244 46.90 51.21 11.81
C LEU A 244 46.90 52.52 12.61
N TRP A 245 45.82 52.83 13.34
CA TRP A 245 45.81 53.95 14.29
C TRP A 245 46.61 53.62 15.56
N TRP A 246 46.46 52.40 16.10
CA TRP A 246 47.26 51.91 17.22
C TRP A 246 48.74 51.72 16.88
N THR A 247 49.12 51.16 15.72
CA THR A 247 50.54 51.06 15.30
C THR A 247 51.15 52.42 14.95
N ARG A 248 50.36 53.50 14.89
CA ARG A 248 50.84 54.88 14.82
C ARG A 248 50.79 55.61 16.18
N PHE A 249 50.41 54.91 17.24
CA PHE A 249 50.44 55.37 18.64
C PHE A 249 51.27 54.47 19.57
N VAL A 250 51.58 53.24 19.15
CA VAL A 250 52.70 52.46 19.67
C VAL A 250 53.99 53.18 19.24
N PRO A 251 54.79 53.74 20.17
CA PRO A 251 56.13 54.19 19.84
C PRO A 251 57.00 53.00 19.43
N ASP A 252 57.87 53.20 18.45
CA ASP A 252 58.67 52.13 17.87
C ASP A 252 59.85 51.73 18.78
N PHE A 253 59.54 50.91 19.79
CA PHE A 253 60.50 50.26 20.66
C PHE A 253 60.76 48.80 20.22
N GLY A 254 60.84 48.55 18.91
CA GLY A 254 61.05 47.20 18.37
C GLY A 254 61.82 47.13 17.05
N ALA A 255 61.67 48.10 16.14
CA ALA A 255 62.38 48.08 14.87
C ALA A 255 63.91 48.21 15.05
N ASP A 256 64.37 49.07 15.97
CA ASP A 256 65.81 49.24 16.25
C ASP A 256 66.44 47.96 16.84
N GLU A 257 65.78 47.25 17.75
CA GLU A 257 66.32 46.00 18.30
C GLU A 257 66.31 44.87 17.25
N ALA A 258 65.27 44.80 16.41
CA ALA A 258 65.20 43.84 15.31
C ALA A 258 66.25 44.13 14.22
N LEU A 259 66.48 45.41 13.86
CA LEU A 259 67.52 45.82 12.92
C LEU A 259 68.91 45.56 13.49
N LEU A 260 69.18 45.91 14.76
CA LEU A 260 70.48 45.66 15.38
C LEU A 260 70.77 44.17 15.62
N ALA A 261 69.74 43.35 15.84
CA ALA A 261 69.87 41.89 15.85
C ALA A 261 70.19 41.33 14.45
N MET A 262 69.63 41.93 13.39
CA MET A 262 69.87 41.55 12.00
C MET A 262 71.21 42.08 11.44
N GLU A 263 71.68 43.24 11.90
CA GLU A 263 72.98 43.83 11.54
C GLU A 263 74.15 43.11 12.22
N LYS A 264 73.93 42.54 13.40
CA LYS A 264 74.94 41.78 14.15
C LYS A 264 75.02 40.29 13.76
N GLY A 265 74.27 39.87 12.72
CA GLY A 265 74.23 38.52 12.19
C GLY A 265 74.62 38.45 10.70
N GLU A 266 75.84 37.99 10.44
CA GLU A 266 76.32 37.48 9.14
C GLU A 266 76.54 38.50 7.98
N THR A 267 77.76 39.03 7.90
CA THR A 267 78.29 39.67 6.69
C THR A 267 78.69 38.64 5.62
N ALA A 268 77.73 38.07 4.87
CA ALA A 268 78.03 37.18 3.75
C ALA A 268 76.98 37.18 2.61
N GLY A 269 77.23 37.95 1.54
CA GLY A 269 76.69 37.65 0.19
C GLY A 269 75.53 38.52 -0.33
N LEU A 270 75.89 39.49 -1.17
CA LEU A 270 75.09 40.07 -2.27
C LEU A 270 73.70 40.67 -1.94
N SER A 271 73.74 41.98 -1.66
CA SER A 271 73.03 43.02 -2.44
C SER A 271 72.62 42.56 -3.87
N VAL A 272 71.43 42.86 -4.40
CA VAL A 272 71.04 44.20 -4.89
C VAL A 272 69.53 44.50 -4.79
N SER A 273 69.25 45.73 -4.36
CA SER A 273 68.09 46.65 -4.51
C SER A 273 66.77 46.27 -5.21
N PRO A 274 65.66 46.98 -4.88
CA PRO A 274 64.30 46.63 -5.31
C PRO A 274 63.84 47.31 -6.62
N THR A 275 62.78 46.77 -7.21
CA THR A 275 61.63 47.53 -7.77
C THR A 275 60.42 46.60 -7.93
N PRO A 276 59.17 47.09 -7.94
CA PRO A 276 57.98 46.25 -8.09
C PRO A 276 57.59 46.04 -9.56
N THR A 277 57.18 44.83 -9.96
CA THR A 277 56.18 44.58 -11.06
C THR A 277 55.88 43.08 -11.29
N VAL A 278 54.73 42.80 -11.93
CA VAL A 278 54.24 41.57 -12.61
C VAL A 278 54.36 40.16 -11.96
N THR A 279 53.17 39.57 -11.71
CA THR A 279 52.73 38.17 -11.98
C THR A 279 53.53 36.93 -11.58
N ALA A 280 52.79 35.96 -11.01
CA ALA A 280 53.18 34.58 -10.66
C ALA A 280 54.19 34.49 -9.48
N VAL A 281 54.30 33.38 -8.74
CA VAL A 281 53.85 31.99 -8.92
C VAL A 281 53.15 31.50 -7.62
N ALA A 282 52.79 30.20 -7.56
CA ALA A 282 52.51 29.43 -6.33
C ALA A 282 51.14 29.62 -5.65
N SER A 283 50.07 29.43 -6.42
CA SER A 283 48.87 28.76 -5.89
C SER A 283 49.18 27.27 -5.64
N THR A 284 49.66 26.92 -4.44
CA THR A 284 49.96 25.54 -4.04
C THR A 284 49.52 25.32 -2.59
N LEU A 285 48.92 24.16 -2.27
CA LEU A 285 48.31 23.83 -0.97
C LEU A 285 47.11 24.77 -0.66
N VAL A 286 45.86 24.46 -0.99
CA VAL A 286 45.11 23.23 -0.64
C VAL A 286 44.13 22.87 -1.78
N SER A 287 44.23 21.64 -2.31
CA SER A 287 43.31 21.11 -3.36
C SER A 287 43.02 19.61 -3.19
N THR A 288 42.67 19.16 -1.98
CA THR A 288 42.38 17.74 -1.68
C THR A 288 41.17 17.56 -0.75
N ALA A 289 40.00 18.09 -1.14
CA ALA A 289 38.74 17.84 -0.41
C ALA A 289 37.42 17.96 -1.22
N LEU A 290 37.45 18.18 -2.55
CA LEU A 290 36.18 18.21 -3.34
C LEU A 290 36.34 17.75 -4.80
N ALA A 291 36.90 16.57 -5.01
CA ALA A 291 36.93 15.89 -6.31
C ALA A 291 36.30 14.49 -6.17
N GLY A 292 34.96 14.42 -6.10
CA GLY A 292 34.27 13.17 -5.77
C GLY A 292 32.73 13.18 -5.88
N ALA A 293 32.13 14.01 -6.74
CA ALA A 293 30.67 14.08 -6.88
C ALA A 293 30.14 14.46 -8.29
N SER A 294 30.98 14.53 -9.33
CA SER A 294 30.57 15.01 -10.67
C SER A 294 31.08 14.15 -11.82
N MET A 295 30.77 12.84 -11.80
CA MET A 295 31.04 11.91 -12.91
C MET A 295 29.93 10.86 -13.07
N VAL A 296 28.66 11.28 -13.21
CA VAL A 296 27.55 10.34 -13.57
C VAL A 296 26.47 10.89 -14.51
N ILE A 297 26.48 12.18 -14.87
CA ILE A 297 25.37 12.82 -15.62
C ILE A 297 25.68 12.95 -17.13
N ALA A 298 26.92 12.69 -17.57
CA ALA A 298 27.37 12.87 -18.95
C ALA A 298 27.18 11.64 -19.87
N SER A 299 26.42 10.61 -19.45
CA SER A 299 26.38 9.29 -20.12
C SER A 299 25.00 8.83 -20.63
N LEU A 300 23.95 9.67 -20.56
CA LEU A 300 22.61 9.33 -21.08
C LEU A 300 22.14 10.19 -22.28
N ALA A 301 22.99 11.07 -22.81
CA ALA A 301 22.63 12.02 -23.88
C ALA A 301 23.12 11.61 -25.30
N SER A 302 23.51 10.34 -25.52
CA SER A 302 24.12 9.91 -26.79
C SER A 302 23.79 8.45 -27.16
N SER A 303 22.52 8.07 -27.08
CA SER A 303 22.04 6.73 -27.48
C SER A 303 20.69 6.80 -28.20
N ALA A 304 20.55 7.74 -29.14
CA ALA A 304 19.29 8.00 -29.86
C ALA A 304 19.46 8.45 -31.33
N SER A 305 20.56 8.11 -32.02
CA SER A 305 20.70 8.39 -33.46
C SER A 305 21.83 7.61 -34.17
N SER A 306 21.61 6.33 -34.52
CA SER A 306 22.40 5.64 -35.57
C SER A 306 21.75 4.32 -36.02
N VAL A 307 20.90 4.38 -37.05
CA VAL A 307 20.53 3.21 -37.86
C VAL A 307 20.78 3.59 -39.32
N PRO A 308 21.77 2.96 -40.01
CA PRO A 308 22.00 3.19 -41.43
C PRO A 308 21.01 2.39 -42.29
N SER A 309 20.71 2.92 -43.48
CA SER A 309 19.79 2.30 -44.45
C SER A 309 20.39 1.08 -45.15
N GLY A 310 19.51 0.18 -45.60
CA GLY A 310 19.78 -0.84 -46.63
C GLY A 310 18.47 -1.17 -47.36
N GLU A 311 18.51 -1.33 -48.68
CA GLU A 311 17.32 -1.50 -49.54
C GLU A 311 16.64 -2.88 -49.40
N VAL A 312 15.33 -2.95 -49.75
CA VAL A 312 14.84 -3.59 -51.00
C VAL A 312 13.32 -3.36 -51.17
N ASP A 313 12.96 -2.76 -52.32
CA ASP A 313 11.73 -2.79 -53.15
C ASP A 313 10.27 -2.78 -52.61
N ASP A 314 9.46 -1.96 -53.31
CA ASP A 314 8.05 -2.10 -53.79
C ASP A 314 6.91 -2.59 -52.84
N THR A 315 5.67 -2.06 -52.87
CA THR A 315 4.90 -1.42 -53.96
C THR A 315 3.95 -0.32 -53.46
N ALA A 316 3.60 0.64 -54.34
CA ALA A 316 2.66 1.76 -54.14
C ALA A 316 1.17 1.36 -54.45
N PRO A 317 0.15 2.26 -54.54
CA PRO A 317 0.14 3.70 -54.29
C PRO A 317 -1.02 4.27 -53.43
N SER A 318 -0.74 5.43 -52.82
CA SER A 318 -1.51 6.69 -52.77
C SER A 318 -3.05 6.73 -52.88
N GLU A 319 -3.68 7.57 -52.05
CA GLU A 319 -4.50 8.68 -52.60
C GLU A 319 -4.72 9.90 -51.66
N SER A 320 -4.52 11.11 -52.23
CA SER A 320 -5.06 12.43 -51.82
C SER A 320 -4.75 13.03 -50.42
N SER A 321 -4.97 14.34 -50.29
CA SER A 321 -4.58 15.19 -49.12
C SER A 321 -5.70 16.23 -48.80
N PRO A 322 -5.50 17.30 -47.97
CA PRO A 322 -6.57 17.94 -47.14
C PRO A 322 -7.29 19.12 -47.88
N PRO A 323 -8.08 20.06 -47.27
CA PRO A 323 -8.43 20.33 -45.84
C PRO A 323 -9.98 20.46 -45.61
N ILE A 324 -10.62 21.16 -44.64
CA ILE A 324 -10.28 22.28 -43.73
C ILE A 324 -11.13 22.30 -42.42
N THR A 325 -10.76 23.21 -41.51
CA THR A 325 -11.41 23.69 -40.27
C THR A 325 -12.91 24.03 -40.36
N ALA A 326 -13.74 23.58 -39.39
CA ALA A 326 -14.60 24.42 -38.52
C ALA A 326 -15.65 23.64 -37.67
N THR A 327 -15.69 23.97 -36.37
CA THR A 327 -16.83 24.12 -35.44
C THR A 327 -18.21 23.50 -35.78
N SER A 328 -18.74 22.58 -34.94
CA SER A 328 -19.82 22.92 -33.96
C SER A 328 -20.53 21.71 -33.30
N SER A 329 -20.63 21.72 -31.95
CA SER A 329 -21.79 21.28 -31.12
C SER A 329 -22.26 19.79 -31.11
N VAL A 330 -23.19 19.51 -30.17
CA VAL A 330 -24.01 18.29 -29.98
C VAL A 330 -23.26 17.07 -29.39
N ALA A 331 -23.80 16.30 -28.44
CA ALA A 331 -24.72 16.60 -27.33
C ALA A 331 -24.60 15.47 -26.28
N LEU A 332 -24.94 15.75 -25.01
CA LEU A 332 -24.99 14.72 -23.98
C LEU A 332 -26.32 13.94 -24.07
N VAL A 333 -26.26 12.62 -24.30
CA VAL A 333 -27.40 11.71 -24.15
C VAL A 333 -27.09 10.74 -23.00
N SER A 334 -27.88 10.82 -21.95
CA SER A 334 -27.83 9.89 -20.81
C SER A 334 -29.20 9.24 -20.66
N SER A 335 -29.28 7.94 -20.92
CA SER A 335 -30.53 7.17 -20.92
C SER A 335 -30.81 6.56 -19.55
N GLY A 336 -31.30 7.38 -18.62
CA GLY A 336 -31.76 6.95 -17.30
C GLY A 336 -33.24 6.57 -17.30
N THR A 337 -33.56 5.29 -17.39
CA THR A 337 -34.94 4.79 -17.26
C THR A 337 -35.37 4.78 -15.79
N THR A 338 -36.41 5.53 -15.45
CA THR A 338 -37.15 5.40 -14.19
C THR A 338 -38.65 5.25 -14.50
N SER A 339 -39.38 4.49 -13.67
CA SER A 339 -40.82 4.29 -13.83
C SER A 339 -41.50 4.04 -12.49
N SER A 340 -42.68 4.63 -12.34
CA SER A 340 -43.71 4.28 -11.34
C SER A 340 -43.34 4.39 -9.86
N GLU A 341 -43.37 5.62 -9.34
CA GLU A 341 -43.69 5.84 -7.92
C GLU A 341 -45.20 5.71 -7.70
N VAL A 342 -45.63 4.94 -6.70
CA VAL A 342 -47.03 4.87 -6.23
C VAL A 342 -47.04 4.83 -4.71
N ALA A 343 -47.74 5.78 -4.10
CA ALA A 343 -48.15 5.78 -2.70
C ALA A 343 -49.69 5.92 -2.64
N PRO A 344 -50.36 5.50 -1.55
CA PRO A 344 -50.41 6.37 -0.38
C PRO A 344 -50.16 5.68 0.98
N SER A 345 -50.06 6.54 1.99
CA SER A 345 -49.84 6.30 3.43
C SER A 345 -51.16 6.12 4.21
N PRO A 346 -51.20 6.15 5.56
CA PRO A 346 -50.28 5.62 6.59
C PRO A 346 -51.01 4.75 7.65
N THR A 347 -50.26 4.08 8.54
CA THR A 347 -50.78 3.67 9.86
C THR A 347 -49.74 3.87 10.96
N ALA A 348 -50.15 4.39 12.12
CA ALA A 348 -49.34 4.48 13.33
C ALA A 348 -50.00 3.70 14.49
N SER A 349 -49.18 3.13 15.37
CA SER A 349 -49.56 2.47 16.63
C SER A 349 -49.62 3.49 17.79
N PRO A 350 -49.88 3.10 19.07
CA PRO A 350 -50.46 1.86 19.61
C PRO A 350 -51.61 2.14 20.65
N GLN A 351 -52.21 1.10 21.26
CA GLN A 351 -52.30 0.89 22.74
C GLN A 351 -53.43 -0.09 23.19
N HIS A 352 -53.06 -0.93 24.15
CA HIS A 352 -53.79 -1.43 25.35
C HIS A 352 -55.06 -2.32 25.36
N ASP A 353 -55.04 -3.13 26.43
CA ASP A 353 -56.09 -3.71 27.29
C ASP A 353 -56.83 -5.04 26.98
N GLU A 354 -57.17 -5.64 28.12
CA GLU A 354 -57.80 -6.91 28.48
C GLU A 354 -59.03 -7.30 27.62
N LEU A 355 -59.38 -8.58 27.45
CA LEU A 355 -59.53 -9.63 28.48
C LEU A 355 -59.43 -11.05 27.86
#